data_AF-A0A926TA60-F1
#
_entry.id   AF-A0A926TA60-F1
#
_cell.length_a   1.000
_cell.length_b   1.000
_cell.length_c   1.000
_cell.angle_alpha   90.00
_cell.angle_beta   90.00
_cell.angle_gamma   90.00
#
_symmetry.space_group_name_H-M   'P 1'
#
loop_
_entity.id
_entity.type
_entity.pdbx_description
1 polymer ?
#
loop_
_entity_poly.entity_id
_entity_poly.type
_entity_poly.pdbx_seq_one_letter_code
_entity_poly.pdbx_strand_id
1 'polypeptide(L)'
;MVTSDAILLNDWHVVAKSEDLPPATILPARLLGENLVLWRNGDHIMAWKDVCPHRGARLSMGNISGDTLICPYHGLAYDTKGQCTYIPAHPDLLPPARAHVQTYQAYEFYDLIWVRLGADSQAIIKDKKDDSEVESIIPPSFPEWENPAFRKFLCGSYKYHSSGFRAIENFLDVSHFPFVHDGLLGDRNRTATADYEVEVEKNGISLRNVRVWQPDPDGTGTGGEVTYNYRVLRPLTAYFVKQSPAGELTIFFTVTPVNEEECLGWMWITMNYGHEIPEAELRAFQDKVVRQDIPIVESQQPKRLPLDLPAEFHLPCDRASIAYRKWLKQFGVTFGTV
;
A
#
# COMPACT_ATOMS: atom_id res chain seq x y z
N MET A 1 19.02 -0.58 1.10
CA MET A 1 19.36 -0.19 -0.28
C MET A 1 18.07 0.04 -1.05
N VAL A 2 18.06 0.86 -2.10
CA VAL A 2 16.89 0.98 -2.99
C VAL A 2 16.84 -0.26 -3.87
N THR A 3 15.66 -0.86 -4.03
CA THR A 3 15.48 -2.07 -4.86
C THR A 3 15.82 -1.82 -6.34
N SER A 4 16.18 -2.87 -7.06
CA SER A 4 16.23 -2.91 -8.54
C SER A 4 15.01 -3.57 -9.18
N ASP A 5 14.04 -4.03 -8.38
CA ASP A 5 12.87 -4.76 -8.85
C ASP A 5 11.96 -3.83 -9.68
N ALA A 6 11.98 -4.01 -11.01
CA ALA A 6 11.23 -3.16 -11.93
C ALA A 6 9.72 -3.19 -11.65
N ILE A 7 9.16 -4.34 -11.24
CA ILE A 7 7.74 -4.46 -10.89
C ILE A 7 7.37 -3.63 -9.66
N LEU A 8 8.31 -3.34 -8.75
CA LEU A 8 8.04 -2.51 -7.58
C LEU A 8 8.30 -1.03 -7.87
N LEU A 9 9.41 -0.72 -8.56
CA LEU A 9 9.76 0.66 -8.90
C LEU A 9 8.74 1.30 -9.85
N ASN A 10 8.18 0.51 -10.77
CA ASN A 10 7.20 0.98 -11.75
C ASN A 10 5.74 0.85 -11.30
N ASP A 11 5.50 0.53 -10.03
CA ASP A 11 4.15 0.45 -9.46
C ASP A 11 3.86 1.65 -8.54
N TRP A 12 2.58 1.83 -8.23
CA TRP A 12 2.09 2.88 -7.34
C TRP A 12 2.03 2.38 -5.90
N HIS A 13 2.64 3.13 -4.98
CA HIS A 13 2.60 2.83 -3.55
C HIS A 13 2.05 4.01 -2.77
N VAL A 14 1.11 3.75 -1.86
CA VAL A 14 0.69 4.76 -0.89
C VAL A 14 1.87 5.15 -0.01
N VAL A 15 2.01 6.43 0.31
CA VAL A 15 3.06 6.93 1.22
C VAL A 15 2.52 7.82 2.34
N ALA A 16 1.31 8.37 2.18
CA ALA A 16 0.66 9.24 3.16
C ALA A 16 -0.85 9.35 2.87
N LYS A 17 -1.62 9.84 3.85
CA LYS A 17 -2.98 10.35 3.59
C LYS A 17 -2.89 11.72 2.93
N SER A 18 -3.89 12.07 2.12
CA SER A 18 -3.96 13.40 1.53
C SER A 18 -4.02 14.51 2.59
N GLU A 19 -4.79 14.28 3.66
CA GLU A 19 -4.96 15.21 4.78
C GLU A 19 -3.68 15.47 5.59
N ASP A 20 -2.71 14.54 5.55
CA ASP A 20 -1.43 14.67 6.25
C ASP A 20 -0.47 15.64 5.53
N LEU A 21 -0.81 16.07 4.31
CA LEU A 21 -0.08 17.07 3.54
C LEU A 21 -0.98 18.26 3.16
N PRO A 22 -1.35 19.14 4.10
CA PRO A 22 -2.08 20.37 3.79
C PRO A 22 -1.32 21.31 2.84
N PRO A 23 -1.99 22.30 2.22
CA PRO A 23 -1.32 23.32 1.40
C PRO A 23 -0.15 23.99 2.12
N ALA A 24 0.93 24.26 1.39
CA ALA A 24 2.16 24.87 1.89
C ALA A 24 2.85 24.12 3.06
N THR A 25 2.62 22.81 3.17
CA THR A 25 3.33 21.93 4.13
C THR A 25 4.29 20.98 3.43
N ILE A 26 5.21 20.43 4.22
CA ILE A 26 6.23 19.48 3.81
C ILE A 26 6.10 18.24 4.71
N LEU A 27 6.09 17.05 4.11
CA LEU A 27 5.99 15.78 4.82
C LEU A 27 7.14 14.84 4.40
N PRO A 28 8.00 14.38 5.32
CA PRO A 28 8.94 13.30 5.02
C PRO A 28 8.21 11.96 4.90
N ALA A 29 8.60 11.16 3.92
CA ALA A 29 8.10 9.79 3.73
C ALA A 29 9.26 8.84 3.38
N ARG A 30 8.98 7.53 3.34
CA ARG A 30 9.98 6.52 2.95
C ARG A 30 9.32 5.38 2.18
N LEU A 31 9.93 5.00 1.06
CA LEU A 31 9.40 3.99 0.15
C LEU A 31 10.55 3.20 -0.48
N LEU A 32 10.48 1.86 -0.45
CA LEU A 32 11.46 0.94 -1.03
C LEU A 32 12.90 1.27 -0.61
N GLY A 33 13.09 1.71 0.63
CA GLY A 33 14.37 2.15 1.18
C GLY A 33 14.80 3.59 0.84
N GLU A 34 14.11 4.28 -0.08
CA GLU A 34 14.37 5.68 -0.47
C GLU A 34 13.66 6.66 0.47
N ASN A 35 14.39 7.71 0.90
CA ASN A 35 13.78 8.79 1.68
C ASN A 35 13.18 9.81 0.72
N LEU A 36 11.93 10.19 0.99
CA LEU A 36 11.13 11.09 0.18
C LEU A 36 10.78 12.36 0.94
N VAL A 37 10.69 13.47 0.20
CA VAL A 37 10.04 14.70 0.64
C VAL A 37 8.80 14.90 -0.22
N LEU A 38 7.65 15.00 0.45
CA LEU A 38 6.37 15.33 -0.15
C LEU A 38 6.08 16.81 0.15
N TRP A 39 5.60 17.55 -0.85
CA TRP A 39 5.14 18.92 -0.68
C TRP A 39 4.09 19.26 -1.72
N ARG A 40 3.26 20.29 -1.45
CA ARG A 40 2.24 20.76 -2.42
C ARG A 40 2.68 22.01 -3.13
N ASN A 41 2.53 22.01 -4.46
CA ASN A 41 2.53 23.23 -5.26
C ASN A 41 1.13 23.48 -5.82
N GLY A 42 0.34 24.31 -5.13
CA GLY A 42 -1.11 24.38 -5.38
C GLY A 42 -1.76 23.02 -5.11
N ASP A 43 -2.50 22.51 -6.09
CA ASP A 43 -3.16 21.19 -6.01
C ASP A 43 -2.24 20.02 -6.40
N HIS A 44 -1.04 20.30 -6.92
CA HIS A 44 -0.11 19.26 -7.35
C HIS A 44 0.72 18.72 -6.19
N ILE A 45 0.72 17.39 -6.03
CA ILE A 45 1.64 16.69 -5.12
C ILE A 45 3.01 16.57 -5.78
N MET A 46 4.04 16.99 -5.06
CA MET A 46 5.42 16.83 -5.45
C MET A 46 6.06 15.76 -4.55
N ALA A 47 6.66 14.72 -5.14
CA ALA A 47 7.42 13.71 -4.40
C ALA A 47 8.86 13.66 -4.90
N TRP A 48 9.82 14.03 -4.06
CA TRP A 48 11.22 14.09 -4.44
C TRP A 48 12.09 13.23 -3.54
N LYS A 49 13.29 12.90 -3.99
CA LYS A 49 14.33 12.36 -3.11
C LYS A 49 14.67 13.39 -2.03
N ASP A 50 14.64 12.99 -0.76
CA ASP A 50 14.88 13.88 0.38
C ASP A 50 16.37 14.15 0.62
N VAL A 51 17.05 14.66 -0.41
CA VAL A 51 18.48 14.98 -0.34
C VAL A 51 18.83 16.16 -1.26
N CYS A 52 19.41 17.19 -0.68
CA CYS A 52 19.94 18.33 -1.42
C CYS A 52 21.23 17.92 -2.16
N PRO A 53 21.32 18.07 -3.49
CA PRO A 53 22.49 17.65 -4.28
C PRO A 53 23.76 18.45 -3.98
N HIS A 54 23.67 19.57 -3.25
CA HIS A 54 24.84 20.37 -2.87
C HIS A 54 25.69 19.67 -1.78
N ARG A 55 25.08 19.33 -0.65
CA ARG A 55 25.77 18.82 0.57
C ARG A 55 24.98 17.77 1.35
N GLY A 56 23.96 17.16 0.76
CA GLY A 56 23.25 16.03 1.37
C GLY A 56 22.26 16.39 2.48
N ALA A 57 21.96 17.68 2.69
CA ALA A 57 20.94 18.08 3.67
C ALA A 57 19.55 17.58 3.27
N ARG A 58 18.72 17.23 4.24
CA ARG A 58 17.32 16.83 4.01
C ARG A 58 16.50 18.04 3.56
N LEU A 59 15.81 17.91 2.43
CA LEU A 59 14.94 18.95 1.90
C LEU A 59 13.63 19.02 2.69
N SER A 60 13.23 17.92 3.33
CA SER A 60 12.05 17.84 4.20
C SER A 60 12.14 18.75 5.44
N MET A 61 13.33 19.25 5.76
CA MET A 61 13.58 20.20 6.86
C MET A 61 13.55 21.67 6.38
N GLY A 62 13.28 21.89 5.09
CA GLY A 62 13.23 23.20 4.45
C GLY A 62 11.92 23.95 4.65
N ASN A 63 11.66 24.87 3.72
CA ASN A 63 10.37 25.57 3.63
C ASN A 63 9.97 25.75 2.16
N ILE A 64 8.70 26.08 1.94
CA ILE A 64 8.15 26.38 0.61
C ILE A 64 8.08 27.90 0.46
N SER A 65 8.50 28.41 -0.70
CA SER A 65 8.36 29.82 -1.07
C SER A 65 7.88 29.93 -2.51
N GLY A 66 6.62 30.35 -2.69
CA GLY A 66 5.95 30.27 -3.99
C GLY A 66 6.00 28.85 -4.54
N ASP A 67 6.49 28.71 -5.77
CA ASP A 67 6.59 27.43 -6.47
C ASP A 67 7.95 26.72 -6.24
N THR A 68 8.63 27.02 -5.13
CA THR A 68 9.95 26.48 -4.82
C THR A 68 10.06 25.84 -3.45
N LEU A 69 10.88 24.80 -3.36
CA LEU A 69 11.32 24.21 -2.10
C LEU A 69 12.73 24.71 -1.78
N ILE A 70 12.89 25.31 -0.60
CA ILE A 70 14.14 25.93 -0.15
C ILE A 70 14.88 24.99 0.79
N CYS A 71 16.11 24.64 0.44
CA CYS A 71 16.98 23.82 1.28
C CYS A 71 17.33 24.57 2.59
N PRO A 72 17.21 23.93 3.76
CA PRO A 72 17.43 24.59 5.05
C PRO A 72 18.89 24.95 5.32
N TYR A 73 19.85 24.37 4.57
CA TYR A 73 21.25 24.54 4.90
C TYR A 73 21.85 25.83 4.32
N HIS A 74 21.75 26.02 3.00
CA HIS A 74 22.34 27.18 2.31
C HIS A 74 21.31 27.98 1.51
N GLY A 75 20.02 27.68 1.68
CA GLY A 75 18.92 28.41 1.03
C GLY A 75 18.81 28.21 -0.48
N LEU A 76 19.42 27.17 -1.05
CA LEU A 76 19.22 26.85 -2.47
C LEU A 76 17.74 26.57 -2.71
N ALA A 77 17.15 27.28 -3.66
CA ALA A 77 15.75 27.11 -4.07
C ALA A 77 15.68 26.20 -5.30
N TYR A 78 14.73 25.27 -5.28
CA TYR A 78 14.47 24.32 -6.36
C TYR A 78 13.03 24.49 -6.85
N ASP A 79 12.82 24.58 -8.16
CA ASP A 79 11.49 24.64 -8.78
C ASP A 79 10.75 23.30 -8.73
N THR A 80 9.52 23.27 -9.23
CA THR A 80 8.68 22.06 -9.30
C THR A 80 9.29 20.91 -10.12
N LYS A 81 10.27 21.17 -10.98
CA LYS A 81 10.98 20.12 -11.73
C LYS A 81 12.18 19.58 -10.96
N GLY A 82 12.49 20.15 -9.79
CA GLY A 82 13.65 19.82 -8.98
C GLY A 82 14.91 20.57 -9.41
N GLN A 83 14.83 21.48 -10.40
CA GLN A 83 15.98 22.25 -10.86
C GLN A 83 16.25 23.41 -9.91
N CYS A 84 17.51 23.57 -9.51
CA CYS A 84 17.91 24.74 -8.72
C CYS A 84 17.75 26.00 -9.57
N THR A 85 17.02 26.98 -9.06
CA THR A 85 16.74 28.27 -9.72
C THR A 85 17.44 29.43 -9.02
N TYR A 86 17.86 29.27 -7.77
CA TYR A 86 18.48 30.34 -7.00
C TYR A 86 19.51 29.83 -6.00
N ILE A 87 20.68 30.50 -5.96
CA ILE A 87 21.77 30.23 -5.02
C ILE A 87 22.04 31.55 -4.25
N PRO A 88 21.59 31.68 -2.99
CA PRO A 88 21.68 32.96 -2.27
C PRO A 88 23.09 33.53 -2.15
N ALA A 89 24.11 32.67 -2.02
CA ALA A 89 25.51 33.10 -1.93
C ALA A 89 26.06 33.69 -3.24
N HIS A 90 25.43 33.40 -4.37
CA HIS A 90 25.82 33.86 -5.70
C HIS A 90 24.55 34.18 -6.52
N PRO A 91 23.85 35.29 -6.23
CA PRO A 91 22.52 35.56 -6.78
C PRO A 91 22.49 35.73 -8.30
N ASP A 92 23.61 36.16 -8.90
CA ASP A 92 23.74 36.33 -10.36
C ASP A 92 24.26 35.07 -11.07
N LEU A 93 24.61 34.02 -10.31
CA LEU A 93 25.09 32.77 -10.89
C LEU A 93 23.91 31.96 -11.42
N LEU A 94 23.96 31.62 -12.70
CA LEU A 94 23.08 30.61 -13.27
C LEU A 94 23.41 29.24 -12.64
N PRO A 95 22.47 28.59 -11.91
CA PRO A 95 22.75 27.30 -11.31
C PRO A 95 23.11 26.24 -12.37
N PRO A 96 24.11 25.38 -12.12
CA PRO A 96 24.49 24.35 -13.09
C PRO A 96 23.39 23.29 -13.20
N ALA A 97 23.28 22.64 -14.37
CA ALA A 97 22.28 21.59 -14.62
C ALA A 97 22.34 20.41 -13.62
N ARG A 98 23.51 20.13 -13.03
CA ARG A 98 23.67 19.11 -11.99
C ARG A 98 23.09 19.49 -10.62
N ALA A 99 22.73 20.75 -10.40
CA ALA A 99 22.03 21.20 -9.21
C ALA A 99 20.54 20.88 -9.36
N HIS A 100 20.24 19.59 -9.46
CA HIS A 100 18.91 19.06 -9.74
C HIS A 100 18.58 17.98 -8.72
N VAL A 101 17.42 18.09 -8.08
CA VAL A 101 16.86 17.11 -7.15
C VAL A 101 16.13 16.04 -7.96
N GLN A 102 16.33 14.76 -7.63
CA GLN A 102 15.56 13.69 -8.26
C GLN A 102 14.07 13.82 -7.88
N THR A 103 13.20 13.87 -8.88
CA THR A 103 11.75 13.91 -8.71
C THR A 103 11.11 12.58 -9.12
N TYR A 104 9.99 12.25 -8.47
CA TYR A 104 9.20 11.05 -8.69
C TYR A 104 7.76 11.44 -9.03
N GLN A 105 7.01 10.52 -9.63
CA GLN A 105 5.60 10.78 -9.90
C GLN A 105 4.79 10.62 -8.63
N ALA A 106 3.84 11.52 -8.42
CA ALA A 106 2.91 11.45 -7.32
C ALA A 106 1.50 11.83 -7.78
N TYR A 107 0.50 11.09 -7.31
CA TYR A 107 -0.91 11.42 -7.51
C TYR A 107 -1.69 11.21 -6.23
N GLU A 108 -2.81 11.92 -6.16
CA GLU A 108 -3.80 11.75 -5.12
C GLU A 108 -4.96 10.91 -5.68
N PHE A 109 -5.19 9.74 -5.07
CA PHE A 109 -6.29 8.84 -5.40
C PHE A 109 -6.82 8.21 -4.12
N TYR A 110 -8.13 8.07 -4.01
CA TYR A 110 -8.79 7.45 -2.85
C TYR A 110 -8.39 8.12 -1.52
N ASP A 111 -8.31 9.45 -1.51
CA ASP A 111 -7.81 10.31 -0.41
C ASP A 111 -6.41 9.93 0.15
N LEU A 112 -5.62 9.22 -0.67
CA LEU A 112 -4.26 8.79 -0.37
C LEU A 112 -3.27 9.37 -1.37
N ILE A 113 -2.04 9.61 -0.94
CA ILE A 113 -0.93 10.04 -1.79
C ILE A 113 -0.17 8.80 -2.25
N TRP A 114 -0.15 8.58 -3.55
CA TRP A 114 0.53 7.48 -4.23
C TRP A 114 1.81 7.98 -4.91
N VAL A 115 2.90 7.24 -4.77
CA VAL A 115 4.19 7.56 -5.38
C VAL A 115 4.73 6.38 -6.19
N ARG A 116 5.31 6.68 -7.35
CA ARG A 116 6.02 5.73 -8.21
C ARG A 116 7.46 6.19 -8.44
N LEU A 117 8.43 5.32 -8.15
CA LEU A 117 9.87 5.65 -8.16
C LEU A 117 10.56 5.45 -9.52
N GLY A 118 9.93 4.75 -10.46
CA GLY A 118 10.48 4.37 -11.75
C GLY A 118 10.96 5.55 -12.62
N ALA A 119 11.91 5.27 -13.52
CA ALA A 119 12.70 6.27 -14.25
C ALA A 119 11.91 7.09 -15.29
N ASP A 120 10.72 6.64 -15.72
CA ASP A 120 9.84 7.40 -16.62
C ASP A 120 9.02 8.48 -15.90
N SER A 121 9.58 9.05 -14.83
CA SER A 121 8.88 10.06 -14.01
C SER A 121 8.61 11.39 -14.76
N GLN A 122 9.22 11.57 -15.92
CA GLN A 122 9.08 12.74 -16.80
C GLN A 122 8.26 12.47 -18.07
N ALA A 123 7.74 11.25 -18.27
CA ALA A 123 6.77 11.01 -19.32
C ALA A 123 5.47 11.75 -18.94
N ILE A 124 5.37 12.99 -19.42
CA ILE A 124 4.12 13.75 -19.47
C ILE A 124 3.09 12.81 -20.11
N ILE A 125 1.96 12.61 -19.44
CA ILE A 125 0.75 12.04 -20.00
C ILE A 125 0.41 12.84 -21.26
N LYS A 126 0.94 12.42 -22.42
CA LYS A 126 0.65 12.99 -23.72
C LYS A 126 -0.11 11.95 -24.51
N ASP A 127 -1.34 12.32 -24.83
CA ASP A 127 -2.19 11.77 -25.87
C ASP A 127 -2.52 10.28 -25.81
N LYS A 128 -3.65 10.04 -25.12
CA LYS A 128 -4.57 8.91 -25.20
C LYS A 128 -4.58 8.22 -26.58
N LYS A 129 -4.25 6.93 -26.64
CA LYS A 129 -4.72 6.03 -27.71
C LYS A 129 -4.69 4.53 -27.42
N ASP A 130 -4.19 4.07 -26.28
CA ASP A 130 -4.17 2.64 -25.94
C ASP A 130 -4.63 2.40 -24.49
N ASP A 131 -5.70 1.64 -24.32
CA ASP A 131 -6.29 1.31 -23.00
C ASP A 131 -5.34 0.46 -22.14
N SER A 132 -4.34 -0.20 -22.75
CA SER A 132 -3.35 -1.01 -22.02
C SER A 132 -2.29 -0.18 -21.28
N GLU A 133 -2.03 1.07 -21.69
CA GLU A 133 -1.12 1.98 -20.96
C GLU A 133 -1.82 2.67 -19.78
N VAL A 134 -3.16 2.81 -19.83
CA VAL A 134 -3.98 3.48 -18.79
C VAL A 134 -3.97 2.70 -17.47
N GLU A 135 -3.96 1.37 -17.51
CA GLU A 135 -3.80 0.51 -16.31
C GLU A 135 -2.44 0.70 -15.61
N SER A 136 -1.45 1.32 -16.26
CA SER A 136 -0.13 1.59 -15.66
C SER A 136 -0.03 2.97 -14.99
N ILE A 137 -1.01 3.84 -15.20
CA ILE A 137 -0.98 5.26 -14.78
C ILE A 137 -1.84 5.50 -13.53
N ILE A 138 -2.81 4.63 -13.25
CA ILE A 138 -3.78 4.79 -12.15
C ILE A 138 -3.60 3.62 -11.15
N PRO A 139 -3.74 3.84 -9.83
CA PRO A 139 -3.81 2.77 -8.85
C PRO A 139 -4.85 1.70 -9.21
N PRO A 140 -4.75 0.48 -8.65
CA PRO A 140 -5.69 -0.59 -8.95
C PRO A 140 -7.14 -0.16 -8.74
N SER A 141 -8.02 -0.55 -9.67
CA SER A 141 -9.44 -0.18 -9.63
C SER A 141 -10.09 -0.57 -8.31
N PHE A 142 -10.82 0.37 -7.72
CA PHE A 142 -11.64 0.17 -6.53
C PHE A 142 -13.09 0.59 -6.83
N PRO A 143 -13.93 -0.32 -7.38
CA PRO A 143 -15.26 0.03 -7.90
C PRO A 143 -16.19 0.67 -6.87
N GLU A 144 -16.12 0.24 -5.61
CA GLU A 144 -16.97 0.73 -4.54
C GLU A 144 -16.65 2.19 -4.17
N TRP A 145 -15.48 2.71 -4.57
CA TRP A 145 -15.09 4.09 -4.31
C TRP A 145 -16.04 5.12 -4.91
N GLU A 146 -16.57 4.87 -6.11
CA GLU A 146 -17.49 5.78 -6.79
C GLU A 146 -18.97 5.41 -6.55
N ASN A 147 -19.23 4.36 -5.78
CA ASN A 147 -20.59 3.89 -5.54
C ASN A 147 -21.18 4.52 -4.26
N PRO A 148 -22.23 5.36 -4.37
CA PRO A 148 -22.83 6.02 -3.21
C PRO A 148 -23.59 5.05 -2.29
N ALA A 149 -23.88 3.82 -2.72
CA ALA A 149 -24.47 2.80 -1.86
C ALA A 149 -23.48 2.29 -0.79
N PHE A 150 -22.19 2.52 -0.98
CA PHE A 150 -21.16 2.07 -0.06
C PHE A 150 -20.68 3.21 0.84
N ARG A 151 -20.78 3.01 2.16
CA ARG A 151 -20.01 3.81 3.12
C ARG A 151 -18.55 3.39 3.07
N LYS A 152 -17.63 4.31 3.34
CA LYS A 152 -16.18 4.08 3.21
C LYS A 152 -15.44 4.67 4.38
N PHE A 153 -14.47 3.94 4.91
CA PHE A 153 -13.61 4.45 5.98
C PHE A 153 -12.22 3.83 5.92
N LEU A 154 -11.21 4.66 6.17
CA LEU A 154 -9.81 4.26 6.12
C LEU A 154 -9.36 3.69 7.47
N CYS A 155 -8.71 2.55 7.44
CA CYS A 155 -8.09 1.91 8.58
C CYS A 155 -6.55 1.95 8.43
N GLY A 156 -5.86 2.27 9.52
CA GLY A 156 -4.40 2.45 9.54
C GLY A 156 -3.90 3.91 9.33
N SER A 157 -2.63 4.10 8.99
CA SER A 157 -1.66 3.05 8.66
C SER A 157 -1.28 2.16 9.84
N TYR A 158 -1.05 0.88 9.55
CA TYR A 158 -0.58 -0.12 10.51
C TYR A 158 0.90 -0.42 10.26
N LYS A 159 1.76 -0.18 11.24
CA LYS A 159 3.17 -0.49 11.12
C LYS A 159 3.43 -1.97 11.42
N TYR A 160 4.18 -2.62 10.53
CA TYR A 160 4.71 -3.96 10.73
C TYR A 160 6.24 -3.91 10.67
N HIS A 161 6.90 -4.60 11.60
CA HIS A 161 8.32 -4.93 11.58
C HIS A 161 8.59 -6.25 10.86
N SER A 162 7.99 -6.41 9.68
CA SER A 162 8.13 -7.56 8.79
C SER A 162 8.08 -7.10 7.32
N SER A 163 8.36 -8.02 6.40
CA SER A 163 8.23 -7.76 4.97
C SER A 163 6.79 -7.47 4.58
N GLY A 164 6.57 -6.52 3.67
CA GLY A 164 5.24 -6.24 3.13
C GLY A 164 4.58 -7.44 2.45
N PHE A 165 5.39 -8.36 1.91
CA PHE A 165 4.90 -9.59 1.31
C PHE A 165 4.37 -10.59 2.34
N ARG A 166 4.91 -10.60 3.58
CA ARG A 166 4.34 -11.37 4.70
C ARG A 166 2.99 -10.80 5.13
N ALA A 167 2.83 -9.48 5.11
CA ALA A 167 1.55 -8.82 5.41
C ALA A 167 0.47 -9.16 4.38
N ILE A 168 0.80 -9.15 3.08
CA ILE A 168 -0.14 -9.61 2.04
C ILE A 168 -0.45 -11.11 2.19
N GLU A 169 0.56 -11.95 2.45
CA GLU A 169 0.33 -13.38 2.65
C GLU A 169 -0.60 -13.68 3.84
N ASN A 170 -0.41 -13.00 4.98
CA ASN A 170 -1.30 -13.10 6.14
C ASN A 170 -2.73 -12.65 5.81
N PHE A 171 -2.91 -11.61 5.00
CA PHE A 171 -4.23 -11.15 4.58
C PHE A 171 -4.98 -12.18 3.71
N LEU A 172 -4.26 -13.01 2.96
CA LEU A 172 -4.82 -14.07 2.10
C LEU A 172 -5.08 -15.38 2.86
N ASP A 173 -4.42 -15.59 4.00
CA ASP A 173 -4.58 -16.78 4.81
C ASP A 173 -5.89 -16.69 5.63
N VAL A 174 -6.71 -17.74 5.54
CA VAL A 174 -7.96 -17.86 6.31
C VAL A 174 -7.87 -18.94 7.37
N SER A 175 -6.84 -19.79 7.32
CA SER A 175 -6.66 -20.92 8.22
C SER A 175 -6.31 -20.47 9.64
N HIS A 176 -5.77 -19.26 9.80
CA HIS A 176 -5.45 -18.68 11.11
C HIS A 176 -6.66 -18.08 11.84
N PHE A 177 -7.79 -17.84 11.15
CA PHE A 177 -8.94 -17.15 11.76
C PHE A 177 -9.46 -17.82 13.04
N PRO A 178 -9.62 -19.15 13.11
CA PRO A 178 -10.06 -19.83 14.34
C PRO A 178 -9.06 -19.76 15.50
N PHE A 179 -7.83 -19.32 15.26
CA PHE A 179 -6.76 -19.33 16.25
C PHE A 179 -6.36 -17.92 16.69
N VAL A 180 -6.11 -17.03 15.74
CA VAL A 180 -5.68 -15.64 15.98
C VAL A 180 -6.89 -14.74 16.23
N HIS A 181 -7.98 -14.96 15.49
CA HIS A 181 -9.21 -14.18 15.54
C HIS A 181 -10.38 -14.96 16.17
N ASP A 182 -10.07 -15.89 17.07
CA ASP A 182 -11.07 -16.67 17.79
C ASP A 182 -12.10 -15.76 18.48
N GLY A 183 -13.38 -16.05 18.28
CA GLY A 183 -14.48 -15.24 18.77
C GLY A 183 -14.80 -13.99 17.92
N LEU A 184 -14.05 -13.73 16.84
CA LEU A 184 -14.29 -12.61 15.92
C LEU A 184 -14.50 -13.11 14.48
N LEU A 185 -13.44 -13.60 13.83
CA LEU A 185 -13.46 -14.05 12.44
C LEU A 185 -13.49 -15.58 12.29
N GLY A 186 -13.36 -16.31 13.40
CA GLY A 186 -13.42 -17.76 13.45
C GLY A 186 -13.77 -18.28 14.86
N ASP A 187 -13.84 -19.60 15.00
CA ASP A 187 -14.17 -20.31 16.24
C ASP A 187 -13.24 -21.50 16.42
N ARG A 188 -12.55 -21.58 17.57
CA ARG A 188 -11.63 -22.70 17.90
C ARG A 188 -12.27 -24.09 17.85
N ASN A 189 -13.60 -24.19 17.89
CA ASN A 189 -14.31 -25.46 17.74
C ASN A 189 -14.59 -25.83 16.27
N ARG A 190 -14.28 -24.93 15.33
CA ARG A 190 -14.51 -25.05 13.87
C ARG A 190 -13.25 -24.66 13.10
N THR A 191 -12.22 -25.49 13.20
CA THR A 191 -10.89 -25.19 12.64
C THR A 191 -10.67 -25.68 11.20
N ALA A 192 -11.59 -26.47 10.65
CA ALA A 192 -11.44 -27.04 9.32
C ALA A 192 -11.65 -25.99 8.23
N THR A 193 -10.65 -25.77 7.38
CA THR A 193 -10.76 -24.91 6.20
C THR A 193 -11.42 -25.69 5.06
N ALA A 194 -12.51 -25.15 4.52
CA ALA A 194 -13.15 -25.71 3.34
C ALA A 194 -12.26 -25.57 2.09
N ASP A 195 -12.51 -26.42 1.09
CA ASP A 195 -11.84 -26.29 -0.20
C ASP A 195 -12.26 -25.00 -0.92
N TYR A 196 -11.33 -24.36 -1.63
CA TYR A 196 -11.55 -23.12 -2.36
C TYR A 196 -10.69 -23.03 -3.63
N GLU A 197 -11.10 -22.19 -4.57
CA GLU A 197 -10.42 -22.07 -5.87
C GLU A 197 -9.31 -21.04 -5.83
N VAL A 198 -8.19 -21.31 -6.52
CA VAL A 198 -7.12 -20.34 -6.76
C VAL A 198 -6.76 -20.31 -8.24
N GLU A 199 -6.73 -19.11 -8.80
CA GLU A 199 -6.34 -18.87 -10.19
C GLU A 199 -5.21 -17.85 -10.25
N VAL A 200 -4.19 -18.12 -11.09
CA VAL A 200 -3.14 -17.15 -11.39
C VAL A 200 -3.59 -16.33 -12.59
N GLU A 201 -3.78 -15.04 -12.39
CA GLU A 201 -4.15 -14.07 -13.41
C GLU A 201 -2.89 -13.44 -14.03
N LYS A 202 -3.06 -12.69 -15.13
CA LYS A 202 -1.94 -11.98 -15.79
C LYS A 202 -1.19 -11.05 -14.83
N ASN A 203 -1.93 -10.31 -14.02
CA ASN A 203 -1.40 -9.25 -13.14
C ASN A 203 -1.55 -9.58 -11.65
N GLY A 204 -1.86 -10.84 -11.28
CA GLY A 204 -2.24 -11.15 -9.91
C GLY A 204 -2.64 -12.61 -9.67
N ILE A 205 -3.30 -12.84 -8.55
CA ILE A 205 -3.97 -14.11 -8.24
C ILE A 205 -5.39 -13.83 -7.71
N SER A 206 -6.33 -14.74 -7.94
CA SER A 206 -7.66 -14.69 -7.33
C SER A 206 -7.98 -15.94 -6.54
N LEU A 207 -8.66 -15.76 -5.41
CA LEU A 207 -9.23 -16.82 -4.59
C LEU A 207 -10.74 -16.69 -4.65
N ARG A 208 -11.44 -17.78 -4.95
CA ARG A 208 -12.92 -17.78 -5.03
C ARG A 208 -13.52 -18.84 -4.13
N ASN A 209 -14.75 -18.58 -3.69
CA ASN A 209 -15.55 -19.50 -2.88
C ASN A 209 -14.88 -19.88 -1.54
N VAL A 210 -14.16 -18.94 -0.93
CA VAL A 210 -13.54 -19.16 0.39
C VAL A 210 -14.63 -19.05 1.46
N ARG A 211 -15.08 -20.19 1.99
CA ARG A 211 -16.16 -20.25 2.98
C ARG A 211 -15.60 -20.30 4.39
N VAL A 212 -16.11 -19.41 5.24
CA VAL A 212 -15.66 -19.24 6.62
C VAL A 212 -16.88 -19.14 7.53
N TRP A 213 -16.88 -19.88 8.63
CA TRP A 213 -17.86 -19.69 9.70
C TRP A 213 -17.37 -18.61 10.67
N GLN A 214 -18.23 -17.65 11.00
CA GLN A 214 -17.94 -16.58 11.95
C GLN A 214 -18.95 -16.57 13.11
N PRO A 215 -18.52 -16.28 14.35
CA PRO A 215 -19.41 -16.16 15.50
C PRO A 215 -20.46 -15.06 15.35
N ASP A 216 -20.10 -13.96 14.67
CA ASP A 216 -20.99 -12.84 14.42
C ASP A 216 -20.56 -12.07 13.15
N PRO A 217 -20.84 -12.61 11.95
CA PRO A 217 -20.39 -12.00 10.69
C PRO A 217 -21.01 -10.62 10.44
N ASP A 218 -22.20 -10.35 11.00
CA ASP A 218 -23.04 -9.20 10.64
C ASP A 218 -23.31 -8.27 11.84
N GLY A 219 -22.69 -8.50 13.00
CA GLY A 219 -22.92 -7.71 14.21
C GLY A 219 -24.30 -7.93 14.86
N THR A 220 -24.93 -9.08 14.57
CA THR A 220 -26.28 -9.46 15.05
C THR A 220 -26.25 -10.36 16.28
N GLY A 221 -25.06 -10.79 16.72
CA GLY A 221 -24.88 -11.81 17.76
C GLY A 221 -25.21 -13.23 17.32
N THR A 222 -25.43 -13.46 16.01
CA THR A 222 -25.77 -14.77 15.46
C THR A 222 -24.67 -15.26 14.52
N GLY A 223 -24.16 -16.46 14.78
CA GLY A 223 -23.11 -17.06 13.94
C GLY A 223 -23.62 -17.52 12.58
N GLY A 224 -22.76 -17.42 11.57
CA GLY A 224 -23.11 -17.72 10.18
C GLY A 224 -21.90 -18.02 9.31
N GLU A 225 -22.16 -18.70 8.18
CA GLU A 225 -21.16 -18.88 7.13
C GLU A 225 -21.20 -17.68 6.18
N VAL A 226 -20.01 -17.20 5.82
CA VAL A 226 -19.80 -16.12 4.85
C VAL A 226 -18.88 -16.58 3.74
N THR A 227 -19.00 -15.96 2.57
CA THR A 227 -18.14 -16.26 1.42
C THR A 227 -17.23 -15.09 1.14
N TYR A 228 -15.93 -15.38 1.07
CA TYR A 228 -14.88 -14.43 0.77
C TYR A 228 -14.32 -14.71 -0.64
N ASN A 229 -14.08 -13.63 -1.39
CA ASN A 229 -13.39 -13.68 -2.68
C ASN A 229 -12.24 -12.67 -2.65
N TYR A 230 -11.02 -13.14 -2.86
CA TYR A 230 -9.81 -12.31 -2.82
C TYR A 230 -9.21 -12.13 -4.20
N ARG A 231 -8.52 -11.00 -4.39
CA ARG A 231 -7.66 -10.73 -5.53
C ARG A 231 -6.40 -10.03 -5.05
N VAL A 232 -5.24 -10.54 -5.41
CA VAL A 232 -4.00 -9.78 -5.37
C VAL A 232 -3.94 -9.00 -6.68
N LEU A 233 -4.12 -7.69 -6.63
CA LEU A 233 -4.19 -6.82 -7.81
C LEU A 233 -2.79 -6.39 -8.30
N ARG A 234 -1.85 -6.31 -7.36
CA ARG A 234 -0.44 -5.94 -7.52
C ARG A 234 0.38 -6.63 -6.42
N PRO A 235 1.72 -6.69 -6.50
CA PRO A 235 2.54 -7.38 -5.50
C PRO A 235 2.23 -6.99 -4.06
N LEU A 236 1.90 -5.72 -3.81
CA LEU A 236 1.62 -5.18 -2.47
C LEU A 236 0.23 -4.53 -2.36
N THR A 237 -0.70 -4.91 -3.24
CA THR A 237 -2.10 -4.46 -3.16
C THR A 237 -3.04 -5.65 -3.36
N ALA A 238 -3.86 -5.92 -2.36
CA ALA A 238 -4.88 -6.95 -2.36
C ALA A 238 -6.27 -6.33 -2.17
N TYR A 239 -7.28 -7.04 -2.63
CA TYR A 239 -8.67 -6.69 -2.57
C TYR A 239 -9.45 -7.92 -2.15
N PHE A 240 -10.46 -7.78 -1.30
CA PHE A 240 -11.42 -8.87 -1.13
C PHE A 240 -12.83 -8.37 -0.92
N VAL A 241 -13.77 -9.27 -1.21
CA VAL A 241 -15.20 -9.09 -1.03
C VAL A 241 -15.70 -10.16 -0.07
N LYS A 242 -16.32 -9.73 1.02
CA LYS A 242 -17.14 -10.54 1.91
C LYS A 242 -18.60 -10.39 1.51
N GLN A 243 -19.24 -11.51 1.23
CA GLN A 243 -20.68 -11.60 1.05
C GLN A 243 -21.31 -12.28 2.26
N SER A 244 -22.30 -11.60 2.86
CA SER A 244 -23.11 -12.11 3.96
C SER A 244 -24.59 -11.82 3.71
N PRO A 245 -25.52 -12.38 4.51
CA PRO A 245 -26.94 -12.05 4.41
C PRO A 245 -27.24 -10.56 4.62
N ALA A 246 -26.42 -9.84 5.40
CA ALA A 246 -26.59 -8.41 5.65
C ALA A 246 -26.18 -7.54 4.46
N GLY A 247 -25.24 -8.00 3.63
CA GLY A 247 -24.77 -7.27 2.46
C GLY A 247 -23.34 -7.61 2.07
N GLU A 248 -22.67 -6.63 1.49
CA GLU A 248 -21.31 -6.72 0.98
C GLU A 248 -20.37 -5.81 1.78
N LEU A 249 -19.23 -6.36 2.17
CA LEU A 249 -18.08 -5.62 2.71
C LEU A 249 -16.89 -5.87 1.79
N THR A 250 -16.17 -4.83 1.43
CA THR A 250 -14.92 -4.95 0.69
C THR A 250 -13.77 -4.34 1.46
N ILE A 251 -12.58 -4.94 1.35
CA ILE A 251 -11.34 -4.34 1.84
C ILE A 251 -10.40 -4.17 0.65
N PHE A 252 -9.99 -2.94 0.41
CA PHE A 252 -8.86 -2.61 -0.46
C PHE A 252 -7.63 -2.39 0.42
N PHE A 253 -6.75 -3.38 0.43
CA PHE A 253 -5.55 -3.41 1.27
C PHE A 253 -4.31 -3.14 0.43
N THR A 254 -3.60 -2.07 0.76
CA THR A 254 -2.31 -1.74 0.13
C THR A 254 -1.22 -1.61 1.19
N VAL A 255 -0.02 -2.07 0.84
CA VAL A 255 1.13 -2.12 1.74
C VAL A 255 2.25 -1.26 1.19
N THR A 256 2.66 -0.23 1.94
CA THR A 256 3.86 0.56 1.66
C THR A 256 5.09 -0.23 2.13
N PRO A 257 5.97 -0.69 1.22
CA PRO A 257 7.24 -1.28 1.62
C PRO A 257 8.20 -0.16 2.05
N VAL A 258 8.42 0.03 3.35
CA VAL A 258 9.33 1.08 3.85
C VAL A 258 10.79 0.66 3.61
N ASN A 259 11.11 -0.58 3.96
CA ASN A 259 12.33 -1.30 3.60
C ASN A 259 12.03 -2.80 3.47
N GLU A 260 13.04 -3.67 3.37
CA GLU A 260 12.83 -5.11 3.18
C GLU A 260 12.14 -5.81 4.38
N GLU A 261 12.18 -5.22 5.58
CA GLU A 261 11.69 -5.81 6.82
C GLU A 261 10.81 -4.86 7.65
N GLU A 262 10.35 -3.76 7.05
CA GLU A 262 9.36 -2.87 7.63
C GLU A 262 8.38 -2.38 6.55
N CYS A 263 7.09 -2.37 6.88
CA CYS A 263 6.04 -1.88 6.00
C CYS A 263 4.92 -1.16 6.74
N LEU A 264 4.08 -0.44 5.99
CA LEU A 264 2.84 0.19 6.47
C LEU A 264 1.65 -0.40 5.72
N GLY A 265 0.63 -0.89 6.42
CA GLY A 265 -0.61 -1.38 5.83
C GLY A 265 -1.72 -0.33 5.86
N TRP A 266 -2.43 -0.15 4.76
CA TRP A 266 -3.56 0.77 4.61
C TRP A 266 -4.79 0.01 4.12
N MET A 267 -5.90 0.10 4.84
CA MET A 267 -7.11 -0.65 4.51
C MET A 267 -8.26 0.32 4.30
N TRP A 268 -8.67 0.51 3.05
CA TRP A 268 -9.98 1.09 2.79
C TRP A 268 -11.04 0.01 2.96
N ILE A 269 -11.96 0.25 3.89
CA ILE A 269 -13.12 -0.61 4.09
C ILE A 269 -14.30 0.06 3.42
N THR A 270 -15.07 -0.70 2.63
CA THR A 270 -16.37 -0.24 2.16
C THR A 270 -17.45 -1.27 2.47
N MET A 271 -18.65 -0.78 2.76
CA MET A 271 -19.80 -1.61 3.15
C MET A 271 -21.08 -1.00 2.61
N ASN A 272 -22.05 -1.81 2.18
CA ASN A 272 -23.39 -1.35 1.78
C ASN A 272 -24.48 -1.68 2.82
N TYR A 273 -24.07 -1.96 4.05
CA TYR A 273 -24.92 -2.25 5.20
C TYR A 273 -24.34 -1.63 6.47
N GLY A 274 -25.09 -1.73 7.58
CA GLY A 274 -24.64 -1.22 8.89
C GLY A 274 -24.47 0.30 8.92
N HIS A 275 -25.26 1.05 8.15
CA HIS A 275 -25.17 2.52 8.05
C HIS A 275 -25.45 3.24 9.37
N GLU A 276 -26.18 2.59 10.27
CA GLU A 276 -26.49 3.02 11.62
C GLU A 276 -25.31 2.89 12.59
N ILE A 277 -24.32 2.03 12.28
CA ILE A 277 -23.16 1.81 13.14
C ILE A 277 -22.19 2.99 13.03
N PRO A 278 -21.77 3.62 14.14
CA PRO A 278 -20.78 4.68 14.10
C PRO A 278 -19.47 4.20 13.46
N GLU A 279 -18.90 5.02 12.58
CA GLU A 279 -17.66 4.66 11.87
C GLU A 279 -16.48 4.39 12.82
N ALA A 280 -16.43 5.09 13.96
CA ALA A 280 -15.42 4.88 14.99
C ALA A 280 -15.47 3.45 15.56
N GLU A 281 -16.66 2.85 15.68
CA GLU A 281 -16.82 1.48 16.16
C GLU A 281 -16.35 0.46 15.11
N LEU A 282 -16.69 0.70 13.83
CA LEU A 282 -16.21 -0.12 12.72
C LEU A 282 -14.69 -0.07 12.58
N ARG A 283 -14.08 1.12 12.67
CA ARG A 283 -12.62 1.28 12.72
C ARG A 283 -12.02 0.57 13.93
N ALA A 284 -12.63 0.69 15.11
CA ALA A 284 -12.13 0.02 16.32
C ALA A 284 -12.18 -1.52 16.20
N PHE A 285 -13.19 -2.07 15.53
CA PHE A 285 -13.25 -3.50 15.23
C PHE A 285 -12.13 -3.93 14.29
N GLN A 286 -11.92 -3.20 13.18
CA GLN A 286 -10.86 -3.51 12.22
C GLN A 286 -9.46 -3.38 12.87
N ASP A 287 -9.26 -2.34 13.67
CA ASP A 287 -8.05 -2.13 14.48
C ASP A 287 -7.77 -3.33 15.40
N LYS A 288 -8.82 -3.88 16.03
CA LYS A 288 -8.70 -5.04 16.91
C LYS A 288 -8.25 -6.28 16.15
N VAL A 289 -8.82 -6.55 14.98
CA VAL A 289 -8.45 -7.69 14.12
C VAL A 289 -6.97 -7.56 13.71
N VAL A 290 -6.59 -6.43 13.12
CA VAL A 290 -5.21 -6.23 12.61
C VAL A 290 -4.16 -6.29 13.74
N ARG A 291 -4.49 -5.78 14.94
CA ARG A 291 -3.59 -5.87 16.10
C ARG A 291 -3.37 -7.31 16.59
N GLN A 292 -4.23 -8.26 16.24
CA GLN A 292 -3.99 -9.69 16.51
C GLN A 292 -3.02 -10.29 15.49
N ASP A 293 -3.04 -9.85 14.22
CA ASP A 293 -2.14 -10.33 13.16
C ASP A 293 -0.71 -9.82 13.32
N ILE A 294 -0.52 -8.52 13.60
CA ILE A 294 0.80 -7.88 13.67
C ILE A 294 1.82 -8.69 14.48
N PRO A 295 1.58 -9.09 15.74
CA PRO A 295 2.56 -9.84 16.52
C PRO A 295 2.87 -11.23 15.94
N ILE A 296 1.91 -11.86 15.25
CA ILE A 296 2.13 -13.14 14.56
C ILE A 296 3.05 -12.93 13.36
N VAL A 297 2.73 -11.96 12.50
CA VAL A 297 3.51 -11.63 11.30
C VAL A 297 4.93 -11.16 11.65
N GLU A 298 5.09 -10.36 12.72
CA GLU A 298 6.40 -9.89 13.18
C GLU A 298 7.25 -10.98 13.83
N SER A 299 6.62 -12.06 14.33
CA SER A 299 7.33 -13.19 14.93
C SER A 299 7.91 -14.17 13.90
N GLN A 300 7.46 -14.11 12.64
CA GLN A 300 7.91 -15.01 11.57
C GLN A 300 9.41 -14.84 11.29
N GLN A 301 10.09 -15.97 11.07
CA GLN A 301 11.52 -16.01 10.73
C GLN A 301 11.72 -16.92 9.50
N PRO A 302 12.41 -16.43 8.45
CA PRO A 302 12.92 -15.06 8.28
C PRO A 302 11.78 -14.03 8.10
N LYS A 303 12.06 -12.76 8.44
CA LYS A 303 11.13 -11.63 8.25
C LYS A 303 10.80 -11.37 6.78
N ARG A 304 11.77 -11.61 5.90
CA ARG A 304 11.60 -11.59 4.45
C ARG A 304 10.89 -12.88 4.01
N LEU A 305 10.01 -12.77 3.00
CA LEU A 305 9.19 -13.90 2.56
C LEU A 305 10.01 -14.91 1.74
N PRO A 306 10.10 -16.19 2.15
CA PRO A 306 10.77 -17.22 1.36
C PRO A 306 9.97 -17.55 0.09
N LEU A 307 10.56 -17.31 -1.09
CA LEU A 307 9.93 -17.65 -2.37
C LEU A 307 10.28 -19.06 -2.85
N ASP A 308 11.33 -19.67 -2.32
CA ASP A 308 11.59 -21.08 -2.54
C ASP A 308 10.66 -21.93 -1.68
N LEU A 309 9.72 -22.63 -2.31
CA LEU A 309 8.66 -23.35 -1.59
C LEU A 309 9.19 -24.35 -0.57
N PRO A 310 10.27 -25.13 -0.82
CA PRO A 310 10.82 -26.05 0.17
C PRO A 310 11.40 -25.39 1.42
N ALA A 311 11.58 -24.06 1.46
CA ALA A 311 12.04 -23.35 2.65
C ALA A 311 11.02 -23.37 3.80
N GLU A 312 9.74 -23.61 3.50
CA GLU A 312 8.65 -23.75 4.48
C GLU A 312 7.77 -24.95 4.11
N PHE A 313 7.07 -25.53 5.09
CA PHE A 313 6.17 -26.67 4.86
C PHE A 313 4.75 -26.16 4.53
N HIS A 314 4.11 -26.76 3.52
CA HIS A 314 2.81 -26.32 3.02
C HIS A 314 1.74 -27.41 3.14
N LEU A 315 0.54 -27.00 3.53
CA LEU A 315 -0.68 -27.79 3.58
C LEU A 315 -1.61 -27.44 2.41
N PRO A 316 -2.64 -28.27 2.12
CA PRO A 316 -3.61 -27.97 1.08
C PRO A 316 -4.38 -26.64 1.24
N CYS A 317 -4.51 -26.14 2.48
CA CYS A 317 -5.12 -24.84 2.77
C CYS A 317 -4.23 -23.65 2.38
N ASP A 318 -2.93 -23.87 2.15
CA ASP A 318 -1.94 -22.81 1.88
C ASP A 318 -1.80 -22.51 0.38
N ARG A 319 -2.69 -23.08 -0.46
CA ARG A 319 -2.65 -22.93 -1.92
C ARG A 319 -2.62 -21.47 -2.39
N ALA A 320 -3.24 -20.55 -1.66
CA ALA A 320 -3.17 -19.12 -1.94
C ALA A 320 -1.75 -18.56 -1.74
N SER A 321 -1.13 -18.86 -0.58
CA SER A 321 0.26 -18.51 -0.28
C SER A 321 1.22 -19.10 -1.33
N ILE A 322 1.04 -20.38 -1.68
CA ILE A 322 1.85 -21.06 -2.70
C ILE A 322 1.72 -20.36 -4.06
N ALA A 323 0.50 -20.01 -4.47
CA ALA A 323 0.26 -19.31 -5.73
C ALA A 323 0.89 -17.90 -5.72
N TYR A 324 0.73 -17.16 -4.63
CA TYR A 324 1.31 -15.82 -4.46
C TYR A 324 2.84 -15.85 -4.54
N ARG A 325 3.49 -16.77 -3.84
CA ARG A 325 4.96 -16.93 -3.89
C ARG A 325 5.46 -17.28 -5.28
N LYS A 326 4.80 -18.23 -5.96
CA LYS A 326 5.13 -18.59 -7.34
C LYS A 326 4.99 -17.39 -8.28
N TRP A 327 3.92 -16.62 -8.12
CA TRP A 327 3.65 -15.43 -8.91
C TRP A 327 4.73 -14.34 -8.68
N LEU A 328 5.08 -14.01 -7.43
CA LEU A 328 6.18 -13.10 -7.11
C LEU A 328 7.51 -13.55 -7.74
N LYS A 329 7.81 -14.86 -7.65
CA LYS A 329 9.03 -15.45 -8.24
C LYS A 329 9.06 -15.32 -9.76
N GLN A 330 7.92 -15.44 -10.45
CA GLN A 330 7.83 -15.23 -11.90
C GLN A 330 8.20 -13.81 -12.32
N PHE A 331 7.88 -12.82 -11.49
CA PHE A 331 8.25 -11.42 -11.72
C PHE A 331 9.64 -11.04 -11.19
N GLY A 332 10.39 -12.02 -10.68
CA GLY A 332 11.76 -11.81 -10.21
C GLY A 332 11.86 -10.85 -9.03
N VAL A 333 10.83 -10.81 -8.17
CA VAL A 333 10.86 -10.00 -6.95
C VAL A 333 11.99 -10.51 -6.04
N THR A 334 12.85 -9.60 -5.60
CA THR A 334 13.97 -9.90 -4.68
C THR A 334 13.88 -9.08 -3.40
N PHE A 335 13.34 -7.85 -3.47
CA PHE A 335 13.16 -6.99 -2.31
C PHE A 335 12.20 -7.61 -1.30
N GLY A 336 12.57 -7.65 -0.03
CA GLY A 336 11.69 -8.16 1.03
C GLY A 336 11.40 -9.66 0.95
N THR A 337 12.16 -10.39 0.12
CA THR A 337 12.04 -11.84 -0.11
C THR A 337 13.38 -12.54 0.06
N VAL A 338 13.37 -13.86 0.26
CA VAL A 338 14.57 -14.70 0.41
C VAL A 338 14.46 -16.04 -0.29
#